data_AF-A0A0F8W5I9-F1
#
_entry.id   AF-A0A0F8W5I9-F1
#
_cell.length_a   1.000
_cell.length_b   1.000
_cell.length_c   1.000
_cell.angle_alpha   90.00
_cell.angle_beta   90.00
_cell.angle_gamma   90.00
#
_symmetry.space_group_name_H-M   'P 1'
#
loop_
_entity.id
_entity.type
_entity.pdbx_description
1 polymer ?
#
loop_
_entity_poly.entity_id
_entity_poly.type
_entity_poly.pdbx_seq_one_letter_code
_entity_poly.pdbx_strand_id
1 'polypeptide(L)'
;ITDSLRKQIEDENKNLEDIMDHLRALDNVMRIINSIEDLSKDNEETRKNIESSNKEINDFNLKVNNIQKRVDEIQKIIDTLSENKQKELNMQKVAQKDLNNSNKYLQNSQSKLNEFNKNKERERKIISIGEEINDTEKEVELLVEQLEKIKEDINKEIQVKNNKQNDLDRLISEKDESWKKQKEYQKVFTDLKSDLSMENSKVNNFESKKIICTDQIETFYQRSKDYGKLPIVTDELSEESLQSDILIAIKQKKTLEPVNLKAIEEYDVVKERFDEIDMRRQTIQRERKSILDAIEKIELEKTRTFMKAYHEMNREFSRIFQKLSPGGSAKMLLDRPDKPFEGG
;
A
#
# COMPACT_ATOMS: atom_id res chain seq x y z
N ILE A 1 -106.60 93.79 132.75
CA ILE A 1 -106.08 92.40 132.86
C ILE A 1 -105.84 91.90 131.42
N THR A 2 -105.06 92.65 130.65
CA THR A 2 -104.94 92.50 129.18
C THR A 2 -103.48 92.33 128.73
N ASP A 3 -102.51 92.49 129.64
CA ASP A 3 -101.08 92.32 129.34
C ASP A 3 -100.50 90.94 129.74
N SER A 4 -101.23 90.15 130.52
CA SER A 4 -100.77 88.81 130.96
C SER A 4 -100.88 87.76 129.84
N LEU A 5 -101.91 87.82 129.00
CA LEU A 5 -102.13 86.82 127.94
C LEU A 5 -101.25 87.05 126.70
N ARG A 6 -100.85 88.30 126.40
CA ARG A 6 -99.96 88.58 125.26
C ARG A 6 -98.56 88.00 125.47
N LYS A 7 -98.06 88.05 126.71
CA LYS A 7 -96.73 87.55 127.05
C LYS A 7 -96.62 86.02 126.96
N GLN A 8 -97.67 85.29 127.31
CA GLN A 8 -97.70 83.83 127.16
C GLN A 8 -97.72 83.37 125.70
N ILE A 9 -98.42 84.08 124.82
CA ILE A 9 -98.47 83.74 123.38
C ILE A 9 -97.12 84.04 122.70
N GLU A 10 -96.42 85.09 123.12
CA GLU A 10 -95.07 85.41 122.63
C GLU A 10 -94.03 84.35 123.05
N ASP A 11 -94.09 83.89 124.30
CA ASP A 11 -93.20 82.83 124.79
C ASP A 11 -93.49 81.47 124.11
N GLU A 12 -94.75 81.12 123.85
CA GLU A 12 -95.09 79.89 123.12
C GLU A 12 -94.68 79.94 121.63
N ASN A 13 -94.84 81.08 120.95
CA ASN A 13 -94.38 81.21 119.56
C ASN A 13 -92.86 81.14 119.43
N LYS A 14 -92.12 81.71 120.39
CA LYS A 14 -90.66 81.62 120.43
C LYS A 14 -90.20 80.17 120.63
N ASN A 15 -90.90 79.42 121.47
CA ASN A 15 -90.64 77.99 121.66
C ASN A 15 -90.94 77.19 120.39
N LEU A 16 -91.97 77.55 119.65
CA LEU A 16 -92.36 76.89 118.40
C LEU A 16 -91.36 77.17 117.27
N GLU A 17 -90.79 78.38 117.22
CA GLU A 17 -89.73 78.76 116.28
C GLU A 17 -88.41 78.01 116.59
N ASP A 18 -88.03 77.90 117.87
CA ASP A 18 -86.88 77.08 118.31
C ASP A 18 -87.07 75.59 117.96
N ILE A 19 -88.29 75.05 118.11
CA ILE A 19 -88.61 73.66 117.73
C ILE A 19 -88.55 73.46 116.21
N MET A 20 -89.00 74.44 115.42
CA MET A 20 -88.92 74.38 113.96
C MET A 20 -87.47 74.44 113.44
N ASP A 21 -86.60 75.22 114.06
CA ASP A 21 -85.17 75.26 113.71
C ASP A 21 -84.43 73.99 114.13
N HIS A 22 -84.78 73.38 115.27
CA HIS A 22 -84.28 72.06 115.66
C HIS A 22 -84.74 70.96 114.69
N LEU A 23 -85.98 71.01 114.20
CA LEU A 23 -86.49 70.09 113.18
C LEU A 23 -85.77 70.23 111.84
N ARG A 24 -85.47 71.46 111.40
CA ARG A 24 -84.65 71.70 110.18
C ARG A 24 -83.21 71.23 110.35
N ALA A 25 -82.62 71.44 111.54
CA ALA A 25 -81.30 70.92 111.84
C ALA A 25 -81.29 69.38 111.85
N LEU A 26 -82.32 68.74 112.40
CA LEU A 26 -82.50 67.29 112.39
C LEU A 26 -82.66 66.72 110.98
N ASP A 27 -83.43 67.38 110.11
CA ASP A 27 -83.61 66.95 108.72
C ASP A 27 -82.30 67.07 107.91
N ASN A 28 -81.51 68.13 108.18
CA ASN A 28 -80.19 68.29 107.57
C ASN A 28 -79.18 67.25 108.08
N VAL A 29 -79.22 66.93 109.38
CA VAL A 29 -78.44 65.82 109.96
C VAL A 29 -78.86 64.48 109.37
N MET A 30 -80.16 64.25 109.16
CA MET A 30 -80.67 63.01 108.57
C MET A 30 -80.24 62.86 107.10
N ARG A 31 -80.22 63.96 106.32
CA ARG A 31 -79.63 63.97 104.97
C ARG A 31 -78.13 63.68 104.96
N ILE A 32 -77.37 64.24 105.90
CA ILE A 32 -75.93 63.97 106.02
C ILE A 32 -75.69 62.50 106.42
N ILE A 33 -76.49 61.95 107.33
CA ILE A 33 -76.42 60.54 107.72
C ILE A 33 -76.71 59.64 106.51
N ASN A 34 -77.77 59.90 105.75
CA ASN A 34 -78.08 59.13 104.55
C ASN A 34 -76.97 59.24 103.50
N SER A 35 -76.39 60.43 103.30
CA SER A 35 -75.26 60.62 102.38
C SER A 35 -73.99 59.90 102.85
N ILE A 36 -73.73 59.85 104.16
CA ILE A 36 -72.63 59.07 104.74
C ILE A 36 -72.89 57.57 104.57
N GLU A 37 -74.14 57.13 104.70
CA GLU A 37 -74.53 55.73 104.53
C GLU A 37 -74.41 55.28 103.07
N ASP A 38 -74.81 56.13 102.11
CA ASP A 38 -74.62 55.89 100.68
C ASP A 38 -73.12 55.90 100.30
N LEU A 39 -72.35 56.90 100.78
CA LEU A 39 -70.89 56.92 100.59
C LEU A 39 -70.20 55.72 101.26
N SER A 40 -70.74 55.19 102.35
CA SER A 40 -70.23 53.99 103.01
C SER A 40 -70.50 52.75 102.16
N LYS A 41 -71.69 52.65 101.55
CA LYS A 41 -72.01 51.57 100.60
C LYS A 41 -71.13 51.63 99.35
N ASP A 42 -70.96 52.81 98.77
CA ASP A 42 -70.08 53.03 97.61
C ASP A 42 -68.62 52.70 97.94
N ASN A 43 -68.15 53.05 99.15
CA ASN A 43 -66.82 52.67 99.63
C ASN A 43 -66.68 51.15 99.85
N GLU A 44 -67.73 50.48 100.30
CA GLU A 44 -67.71 49.03 100.47
C GLU A 44 -67.73 48.30 99.11
N GLU A 45 -68.51 48.81 98.16
CA GLU A 45 -68.57 48.30 96.78
C GLU A 45 -67.25 48.52 96.02
N THR A 46 -66.69 49.72 96.09
CA THR A 46 -65.36 50.01 95.52
C THR A 46 -64.26 49.18 96.18
N ARG A 47 -64.30 48.95 97.50
CA ARG A 47 -63.39 48.00 98.16
C ARG A 47 -63.52 46.58 97.63
N LYS A 48 -64.75 46.08 97.43
CA LYS A 48 -64.98 44.75 96.84
C LYS A 48 -64.45 44.68 95.40
N ASN A 49 -64.63 45.73 94.61
CA ASN A 49 -64.11 45.81 93.23
C ASN A 49 -62.59 45.91 93.18
N ILE A 50 -61.96 46.60 94.15
CA ILE A 50 -60.49 46.62 94.30
C ILE A 50 -59.99 45.24 94.71
N GLU A 51 -60.69 44.54 95.60
CA GLU A 51 -60.31 43.20 96.04
C GLU A 51 -60.45 42.16 94.91
N SER A 52 -61.51 42.25 94.09
CA SER A 52 -61.67 41.40 92.90
C SER A 52 -60.60 41.69 91.84
N SER A 53 -60.34 42.98 91.54
CA SER A 53 -59.30 43.39 90.59
C SER A 53 -57.91 42.95 91.05
N ASN A 54 -57.61 43.03 92.36
CA ASN A 54 -56.34 42.54 92.91
C ASN A 54 -56.20 41.02 92.80
N LYS A 55 -57.30 40.26 92.96
CA LYS A 55 -57.30 38.81 92.72
C LYS A 55 -57.04 38.50 91.24
N GLU A 56 -57.65 39.23 90.31
CA GLU A 56 -57.40 39.09 88.88
C GLU A 56 -55.97 39.46 88.48
N ILE A 57 -55.43 40.56 89.01
CA ILE A 57 -54.01 40.95 88.81
C ILE A 57 -53.08 39.86 89.29
N ASN A 58 -53.34 39.25 90.45
CA ASN A 58 -52.53 38.14 90.96
C ASN A 58 -52.60 36.91 90.05
N ASP A 59 -53.78 36.55 89.55
CA ASP A 59 -53.94 35.44 88.61
C ASP A 59 -53.22 35.71 87.27
N PHE A 60 -53.32 36.94 86.74
CA PHE A 60 -52.58 37.35 85.55
C PHE A 60 -51.06 37.35 85.78
N ASN A 61 -50.58 37.79 86.94
CA ASN A 61 -49.16 37.74 87.29
C ASN A 61 -48.65 36.29 87.37
N LEU A 62 -49.44 35.36 87.89
CA LEU A 62 -49.12 33.93 87.88
C LEU A 62 -49.05 33.38 86.46
N LYS A 63 -50.01 33.74 85.60
CA LYS A 63 -50.03 33.35 84.18
C LYS A 63 -48.84 33.93 83.41
N VAL A 64 -48.51 35.20 83.61
CA VAL A 64 -47.36 35.87 83.00
C VAL A 64 -46.06 35.19 83.41
N ASN A 65 -45.87 34.91 84.71
CA ASN A 65 -44.70 34.18 85.19
C ASN A 65 -44.58 32.79 84.56
N ASN A 66 -45.69 32.09 84.37
CA ASN A 66 -45.68 30.76 83.77
C ASN A 66 -45.37 30.80 82.26
N ILE A 67 -45.90 31.81 81.56
CA ILE A 67 -45.57 32.05 80.15
C ILE A 67 -44.10 32.46 80.02
N GLN A 68 -43.58 33.32 80.90
CA GLN A 68 -42.18 33.74 80.88
C GLN A 68 -41.23 32.56 81.06
N LYS A 69 -41.53 31.64 82.00
CA LYS A 69 -40.75 30.40 82.14
C LYS A 69 -40.74 29.57 80.85
N ARG A 70 -41.88 29.42 80.19
CA ARG A 70 -41.98 28.71 78.91
C ARG A 70 -41.22 29.42 77.79
N VAL A 71 -41.23 30.75 77.74
CA VAL A 71 -40.45 31.55 76.79
C VAL A 71 -38.96 31.32 77.02
N ASP A 72 -38.50 31.35 78.27
CA ASP A 72 -37.09 31.13 78.62
C ASP A 72 -36.65 29.69 78.27
N GLU A 73 -37.50 28.70 78.48
CA GLU A 73 -37.26 27.30 78.07
C GLU A 73 -37.17 27.16 76.55
N ILE A 74 -38.10 27.76 75.80
CA ILE A 74 -38.09 27.75 74.35
C ILE A 74 -36.85 28.47 73.81
N GLN A 75 -36.44 29.60 74.41
CA GLN A 75 -35.26 30.33 74.02
C GLN A 75 -33.99 29.48 74.19
N LYS A 76 -33.85 28.76 75.30
CA LYS A 76 -32.74 27.81 75.50
C LYS A 76 -32.70 26.70 74.44
N ILE A 77 -33.88 26.19 74.04
CA ILE A 77 -33.98 25.18 72.98
C ILE A 77 -33.58 25.78 71.63
N ILE A 78 -34.00 27.01 71.33
CA ILE A 78 -33.62 27.71 70.09
C ILE A 78 -32.11 27.92 70.03
N ASP A 79 -31.49 28.37 71.12
CA ASP A 79 -30.06 28.64 71.19
C ASP A 79 -29.26 27.35 70.97
N THR A 80 -29.65 26.25 71.64
CA THR A 80 -29.02 24.93 71.45
C THR A 80 -29.21 24.37 70.04
N LEU A 81 -30.39 24.50 69.45
CA LEU A 81 -30.63 24.10 68.06
C LEU A 81 -29.82 24.95 67.07
N SER A 82 -29.68 26.24 67.32
CA SER A 82 -28.88 27.16 66.50
C SER A 82 -27.39 26.78 66.54
N GLU A 83 -26.84 26.50 67.73
CA GLU A 83 -25.47 26.00 67.86
C GLU A 83 -25.26 24.67 67.15
N ASN A 84 -26.17 23.71 67.32
CA ASN A 84 -26.08 22.41 66.67
C ASN A 84 -26.15 22.53 65.15
N LYS A 85 -27.07 23.35 64.62
CA LYS A 85 -27.15 23.66 63.20
C LYS A 85 -25.84 24.24 62.67
N GLN A 86 -25.23 25.15 63.43
CA GLN A 86 -23.96 25.77 63.03
C GLN A 86 -22.79 24.76 63.04
N LYS A 87 -22.74 23.88 64.03
CA LYS A 87 -21.76 22.77 64.08
C LYS A 87 -21.92 21.84 62.88
N GLU A 88 -23.15 21.45 62.56
CA GLU A 88 -23.42 20.53 61.46
C GLU A 88 -23.11 21.14 60.10
N LEU A 89 -23.43 22.42 59.91
CA LEU A 89 -23.06 23.17 58.70
C LEU A 89 -21.54 23.23 58.52
N ASN A 90 -20.80 23.40 59.62
CA ASN A 90 -19.33 23.42 59.59
C ASN A 90 -18.77 22.03 59.26
N MET A 91 -19.30 20.96 59.86
CA MET A 91 -18.91 19.58 59.53
C MET A 91 -19.18 19.24 58.07
N GLN A 92 -20.35 19.65 57.54
CA GLN A 92 -20.70 19.47 56.13
C GLN A 92 -19.71 20.18 55.20
N LYS A 93 -19.31 21.41 55.52
CA LYS A 93 -18.30 22.16 54.75
C LYS A 93 -16.95 21.46 54.73
N VAL A 94 -16.51 20.91 55.87
CA VAL A 94 -15.25 20.15 55.97
C VAL A 94 -15.34 18.88 55.13
N ALA A 95 -16.39 18.08 55.30
CA ALA A 95 -16.61 16.87 54.52
C ALA A 95 -16.66 17.14 53.01
N GLN A 96 -17.30 18.23 52.58
CA GLN A 96 -17.34 18.63 51.17
C GLN A 96 -15.94 18.99 50.64
N LYS A 97 -15.11 19.65 51.45
CA LYS A 97 -13.73 19.99 51.09
C LYS A 97 -12.88 18.72 50.94
N ASP A 98 -13.03 17.77 51.85
CA ASP A 98 -12.29 16.51 51.83
C ASP A 98 -12.72 15.61 50.67
N LEU A 99 -14.02 15.59 50.35
CA LEU A 99 -14.56 14.92 49.16
C LEU A 99 -13.96 15.51 47.88
N ASN A 100 -13.92 16.84 47.76
CA ASN A 100 -13.35 17.52 46.60
C ASN A 100 -11.85 17.25 46.46
N ASN A 101 -11.11 17.20 47.57
CA ASN A 101 -9.70 16.85 47.56
C ASN A 101 -9.49 15.39 47.13
N SER A 102 -10.27 14.46 47.68
CA SER A 102 -10.21 13.04 47.32
C SER A 102 -10.54 12.81 45.84
N ASN A 103 -11.52 13.52 45.29
CA ASN A 103 -11.85 13.48 43.87
C ASN A 103 -10.70 14.00 42.99
N LYS A 104 -10.01 15.07 43.39
CA LYS A 104 -8.81 15.55 42.68
C LYS A 104 -7.68 14.51 42.71
N TYR A 105 -7.44 13.87 43.85
CA TYR A 105 -6.45 12.80 43.97
C TYR A 105 -6.79 11.59 43.09
N LEU A 106 -8.07 11.20 43.07
CA LEU A 106 -8.55 10.12 42.22
C LEU A 106 -8.34 10.45 40.74
N GLN A 107 -8.73 11.65 40.30
CA GLN A 107 -8.57 12.11 38.92
C GLN A 107 -7.09 12.13 38.48
N ASN A 108 -6.19 12.58 39.36
CA ASN A 108 -4.75 12.58 39.11
C ASN A 108 -4.19 11.15 39.02
N SER A 109 -4.62 10.26 39.92
CA SER A 109 -4.21 8.85 39.91
C SER A 109 -4.69 8.14 38.66
N GLN A 110 -5.91 8.44 38.20
CA GLN A 110 -6.49 7.87 36.99
C GLN A 110 -5.79 8.39 35.73
N SER A 111 -5.39 9.67 35.71
CA SER A 111 -4.56 10.23 34.64
C SER A 111 -3.20 9.52 34.54
N LYS A 112 -2.53 9.31 35.68
CA LYS A 112 -1.26 8.56 35.75
C LYS A 112 -1.41 7.11 35.31
N LEU A 113 -2.50 6.44 35.71
CA LEU A 113 -2.79 5.07 35.29
C LEU A 113 -2.98 4.98 33.77
N ASN A 114 -3.71 5.93 33.18
CA ASN A 114 -3.90 5.99 31.73
C ASN A 114 -2.57 6.20 30.99
N GLU A 115 -1.69 7.05 31.51
CA GLU A 115 -0.35 7.26 30.97
C GLU A 115 0.52 6.00 31.07
N PHE A 116 0.49 5.32 32.23
CA PHE A 116 1.19 4.06 32.44
C PHE A 116 0.72 2.97 31.46
N ASN A 117 -0.59 2.85 31.24
CA ASN A 117 -1.16 1.91 30.27
C ASN A 117 -0.68 2.20 28.84
N LYS A 118 -0.67 3.48 28.43
CA LYS A 118 -0.12 3.88 27.12
C LYS A 118 1.36 3.54 26.99
N ASN A 119 2.15 3.71 28.06
CA ASN A 119 3.57 3.35 28.04
C ASN A 119 3.78 1.84 27.94
N LYS A 120 2.97 1.03 28.62
CA LYS A 120 3.00 -0.44 28.50
C LYS A 120 2.63 -0.92 27.10
N GLU A 121 1.67 -0.27 26.44
CA GLU A 121 1.36 -0.54 25.03
C GLU A 121 2.51 -0.18 24.09
N ARG A 122 3.20 0.94 24.33
CA ARG A 122 4.39 1.33 23.58
C ARG A 122 5.52 0.32 23.77
N GLU A 123 5.76 -0.14 24.99
CA GLU A 123 6.77 -1.15 25.30
C GLU A 123 6.50 -2.46 24.55
N ARG A 124 5.25 -2.94 24.52
CA ARG A 124 4.87 -4.11 23.71
C ARG A 124 5.14 -3.91 22.21
N LYS A 125 4.86 -2.73 21.68
CA LYS A 125 5.16 -2.42 20.27
C LYS A 125 6.66 -2.39 20.00
N ILE A 126 7.46 -1.85 20.92
CA ILE A 126 8.93 -1.86 20.81
C ILE A 126 9.46 -3.29 20.78
N ILE A 127 8.93 -4.18 21.64
CA ILE A 127 9.32 -5.60 21.64
C ILE A 127 8.97 -6.26 20.30
N SER A 128 7.74 -6.08 19.81
CA SER A 128 7.30 -6.62 18.51
C SER A 128 8.16 -6.13 17.35
N ILE A 129 8.49 -4.83 17.31
CA ILE A 129 9.38 -4.27 16.28
C ILE A 129 10.80 -4.84 16.43
N GLY A 130 11.27 -5.05 17.66
CA GLY A 130 12.57 -5.68 17.92
C GLY A 130 12.63 -7.12 17.41
N GLU A 131 11.56 -7.90 17.57
CA GLU A 131 11.43 -9.25 17.00
C GLU A 131 11.46 -9.21 15.47
N GLU A 132 10.69 -8.30 14.84
CA GLU A 132 10.69 -8.11 13.38
C GLU A 132 12.07 -7.71 12.84
N ILE A 133 12.79 -6.82 13.53
CA ILE A 133 14.16 -6.42 13.16
C ILE A 133 15.09 -7.63 13.20
N ASN A 134 15.06 -8.42 14.28
CA ASN A 134 15.92 -9.59 14.43
C ASN A 134 15.64 -10.68 13.38
N ASP A 135 14.39 -10.87 12.98
CA ASP A 135 14.06 -11.78 11.89
C ASP A 135 14.52 -11.25 10.53
N THR A 136 14.38 -9.94 10.29
CA THR A 136 14.92 -9.29 9.08
C THR A 136 16.45 -9.39 9.02
N GLU A 137 17.15 -9.23 10.15
CA GLU A 137 18.60 -9.39 10.22
C GLU A 137 19.06 -10.80 9.84
N LYS A 138 18.34 -11.85 10.28
CA LYS A 138 18.63 -13.24 9.86
C LYS A 138 18.39 -13.45 8.37
N GLU A 139 17.33 -12.86 7.80
CA GLU A 139 17.08 -12.93 6.36
C GLU A 139 18.20 -12.27 5.57
N VAL A 140 18.72 -11.13 6.04
CA VAL A 140 19.88 -10.47 5.44
C VAL A 140 21.13 -11.35 5.51
N GLU A 141 21.41 -12.00 6.64
CA GLU A 141 22.54 -12.94 6.75
C GLU A 141 22.44 -14.09 5.73
N LEU A 142 21.26 -14.69 5.58
CA LEU A 142 21.02 -15.75 4.60
C LEU A 142 21.22 -15.26 3.16
N LEU A 143 20.77 -14.05 2.84
CA LEU A 143 20.96 -13.45 1.51
C LEU A 143 22.44 -13.15 1.23
N VAL A 144 23.20 -12.72 2.24
CA VAL A 144 24.65 -12.52 2.11
C VAL A 144 25.37 -13.84 1.81
N GLU A 145 25.03 -14.92 2.52
CA GLU A 145 25.60 -16.25 2.25
C GLU A 145 25.27 -16.74 0.83
N GLN A 146 24.05 -16.50 0.35
CA GLN A 146 23.66 -16.82 -1.03
C GLN A 146 24.44 -16.00 -2.06
N LEU A 147 24.66 -14.70 -1.80
CA LEU A 147 25.45 -13.85 -2.68
C LEU A 147 26.91 -14.30 -2.76
N GLU A 148 27.50 -14.77 -1.65
CA GLU A 148 28.86 -15.33 -1.67
C GLU A 148 28.95 -16.58 -2.54
N LYS A 149 27.99 -17.51 -2.43
CA LYS A 149 27.93 -18.71 -3.29
C LYS A 149 27.81 -18.35 -4.77
N ILE A 150 26.92 -17.41 -5.11
CA ILE A 150 26.77 -16.95 -6.50
C ILE A 150 28.07 -16.32 -7.01
N LYS A 151 28.76 -15.53 -6.18
CA LYS A 151 30.04 -14.92 -6.55
C LYS A 151 31.13 -15.96 -6.80
N GLU A 152 31.18 -17.02 -6.00
CA GLU A 152 32.10 -18.14 -6.24
C GLU A 152 31.80 -18.84 -7.57
N ASP A 153 30.53 -19.10 -7.88
CA ASP A 153 30.14 -19.76 -9.11
C ASP A 153 30.43 -18.91 -10.36
N ILE A 154 30.19 -17.59 -10.28
CA ILE A 154 30.59 -16.64 -11.33
C ILE A 154 32.11 -16.70 -11.56
N ASN A 155 32.91 -16.74 -10.48
CA ASN A 155 34.37 -16.82 -10.61
C ASN A 155 34.81 -18.14 -11.26
N LYS A 156 34.15 -19.27 -10.95
CA LYS A 156 34.42 -20.56 -11.62
C LYS A 156 34.12 -20.47 -13.11
N GLU A 157 32.98 -19.90 -13.50
CA GLU A 157 32.61 -19.72 -14.91
C GLU A 157 33.56 -18.79 -15.66
N ILE A 158 34.04 -17.72 -15.02
CA ILE A 158 35.07 -16.83 -15.59
C ILE A 158 36.36 -17.60 -15.86
N GLN A 159 36.80 -18.46 -14.93
CA GLN A 159 37.99 -19.31 -15.12
C GLN A 159 37.81 -20.27 -16.30
N VAL A 160 36.65 -20.94 -16.39
CA VAL A 160 36.33 -21.83 -17.52
C VAL A 160 36.34 -21.07 -18.85
N LYS A 161 35.74 -19.87 -18.88
CA LYS A 161 35.75 -19.01 -20.07
C LYS A 161 37.16 -18.63 -20.48
N ASN A 162 38.01 -18.22 -19.56
CA ASN A 162 39.40 -17.84 -19.85
C ASN A 162 40.21 -19.01 -20.39
N ASN A 163 40.05 -20.21 -19.83
CA ASN A 163 40.71 -21.40 -20.34
C ASN A 163 40.28 -21.72 -21.78
N LYS A 164 38.97 -21.67 -22.06
CA LYS A 164 38.45 -21.86 -23.43
C LYS A 164 38.95 -20.79 -24.39
N GLN A 165 39.09 -19.55 -23.95
CA GLN A 165 39.63 -18.47 -24.76
C GLN A 165 41.09 -18.75 -25.13
N ASN A 166 41.92 -19.17 -24.16
CA ASN A 166 43.31 -19.54 -24.41
C ASN A 166 43.44 -20.71 -25.39
N ASP A 167 42.59 -21.74 -25.24
CA ASP A 167 42.56 -22.88 -26.17
C ASP A 167 42.18 -22.43 -27.59
N LEU A 168 41.24 -21.50 -27.70
CA LEU A 168 40.79 -20.95 -28.97
C LEU A 168 41.89 -20.11 -29.64
N ASP A 169 42.59 -19.28 -28.88
CA ASP A 169 43.72 -18.48 -29.37
C ASP A 169 44.88 -19.38 -29.84
N ARG A 170 45.12 -20.49 -29.15
CA ARG A 170 46.08 -21.51 -29.57
C ARG A 170 45.66 -22.14 -30.91
N LEU A 171 44.41 -22.57 -31.04
CA LEU A 171 43.90 -23.18 -32.28
C LEU A 171 43.94 -22.19 -33.47
N ILE A 172 43.66 -20.92 -33.23
CA ILE A 172 43.80 -19.87 -34.25
C ILE A 172 45.26 -19.78 -34.71
N SER A 173 46.21 -19.77 -33.78
CA SER A 173 47.64 -19.71 -34.09
C SER A 173 48.10 -20.92 -34.91
N GLU A 174 47.70 -22.13 -34.50
CA GLU A 174 48.00 -23.38 -35.23
C GLU A 174 47.38 -23.37 -36.65
N LYS A 175 46.15 -22.87 -36.79
CA LYS A 175 45.48 -22.70 -38.08
C LYS A 175 46.24 -21.73 -38.98
N ASP A 176 46.69 -20.60 -38.44
CA ASP A 176 47.40 -19.58 -39.22
C ASP A 176 48.78 -20.08 -39.68
N GLU A 177 49.50 -20.83 -38.85
CA GLU A 177 50.73 -21.51 -39.27
C GLU A 177 50.49 -22.54 -40.37
N SER A 178 49.45 -23.37 -40.22
CA SER A 178 49.07 -24.35 -41.23
C SER A 178 48.74 -23.68 -42.57
N TRP A 179 48.01 -22.56 -42.53
CA TRP A 179 47.68 -21.79 -43.73
C TRP A 179 48.92 -21.19 -44.41
N LYS A 180 49.89 -20.68 -43.64
CA LYS A 180 51.18 -20.22 -44.20
C LYS A 180 51.91 -21.34 -44.93
N LYS A 181 52.04 -22.52 -44.30
CA LYS A 181 52.66 -23.70 -44.92
C LYS A 181 51.92 -24.13 -46.19
N GLN A 182 50.58 -24.14 -46.16
CA GLN A 182 49.77 -24.47 -47.32
C GLN A 182 50.02 -23.50 -48.48
N LYS A 183 50.12 -22.20 -48.20
CA LYS A 183 50.41 -21.18 -49.22
C LYS A 183 51.81 -21.36 -49.81
N GLU A 184 52.81 -21.70 -49.00
CA GLU A 184 54.16 -22.02 -49.46
C GLU A 184 54.17 -23.27 -50.36
N TYR A 185 53.52 -24.36 -49.92
CA TYR A 185 53.39 -25.57 -50.73
C TYR A 185 52.67 -25.31 -52.05
N GLN A 186 51.63 -24.47 -52.05
CA GLN A 186 50.92 -24.11 -53.28
C GLN A 186 51.83 -23.36 -54.26
N LYS A 187 52.65 -22.43 -53.78
CA LYS A 187 53.63 -21.71 -54.61
C LYS A 187 54.66 -22.67 -55.21
N VAL A 188 55.26 -23.52 -54.38
CA VAL A 188 56.22 -24.53 -54.84
C VAL A 188 55.57 -25.48 -55.84
N PHE A 189 54.34 -25.92 -55.59
CA PHE A 189 53.59 -26.78 -56.49
C PHE A 189 53.31 -26.12 -57.84
N THR A 190 52.95 -24.83 -57.88
CA THR A 190 52.74 -24.11 -59.14
C THR A 190 54.04 -23.98 -59.93
N ASP A 191 55.15 -23.71 -59.25
CA ASP A 191 56.47 -23.57 -59.87
C ASP A 191 56.91 -24.92 -60.48
N LEU A 192 56.86 -26.01 -59.69
CA LEU A 192 57.19 -27.37 -60.19
C LEU A 192 56.27 -27.81 -61.34
N LYS A 193 54.99 -27.45 -61.30
CA LYS A 193 54.05 -27.79 -62.38
C LYS A 193 54.40 -27.06 -63.69
N SER A 194 54.86 -25.82 -63.59
CA SER A 194 55.36 -25.06 -64.73
C SER A 194 56.63 -25.71 -65.30
N ASP A 195 57.58 -26.06 -64.44
CA ASP A 195 58.83 -26.73 -64.84
C ASP A 195 58.54 -28.09 -65.52
N LEU A 196 57.63 -28.88 -64.94
CA LEU A 196 57.20 -30.17 -65.51
C LEU A 196 56.59 -30.00 -66.91
N SER A 197 55.75 -28.97 -67.10
CA SER A 197 55.16 -28.66 -68.41
C SER A 197 56.23 -28.30 -69.45
N MET A 198 57.24 -27.53 -69.04
CA MET A 198 58.36 -27.14 -69.89
C MET A 198 59.25 -28.33 -70.26
N GLU A 199 59.58 -29.21 -69.31
CA GLU A 199 60.33 -30.45 -69.58
C GLU A 199 59.54 -31.41 -70.48
N ASN A 200 58.24 -31.61 -70.23
CA ASN A 200 57.38 -32.41 -71.11
C ASN A 200 57.35 -31.86 -72.54
N SER A 201 57.32 -30.53 -72.71
CA SER A 201 57.38 -29.89 -74.02
C SER A 201 58.71 -30.15 -74.73
N LYS A 202 59.83 -30.15 -73.99
CA LYS A 202 61.15 -30.53 -74.54
C LYS A 202 61.20 -32.00 -74.93
N VAL A 203 60.71 -32.90 -74.09
CA VAL A 203 60.63 -34.33 -74.37
C VAL A 203 59.84 -34.57 -75.65
N ASN A 204 58.64 -34.01 -75.77
CA ASN A 204 57.81 -34.12 -76.97
C ASN A 204 58.52 -33.59 -78.23
N ASN A 205 59.30 -32.49 -78.11
CA ASN A 205 60.10 -31.96 -79.21
C ASN A 205 61.21 -32.94 -79.63
N PHE A 206 61.95 -33.49 -78.67
CA PHE A 206 63.01 -34.46 -78.94
C PHE A 206 62.46 -35.78 -79.48
N GLU A 207 61.31 -36.25 -78.99
CA GLU A 207 60.61 -37.42 -79.54
C GLU A 207 60.19 -37.18 -80.99
N SER A 208 59.61 -36.01 -81.29
CA SER A 208 59.25 -35.63 -82.66
C SER A 208 60.48 -35.62 -83.57
N LYS A 209 61.60 -35.04 -83.11
CA LYS A 209 62.87 -35.06 -83.85
C LYS A 209 63.42 -36.48 -84.04
N LYS A 210 63.33 -37.33 -83.01
CA LYS A 210 63.75 -38.73 -83.08
C LYS A 210 62.92 -39.48 -84.13
N ILE A 211 61.61 -39.29 -84.15
CA ILE A 211 60.71 -39.88 -85.16
C ILE A 211 61.13 -39.42 -86.56
N ILE A 212 61.33 -38.12 -86.76
CA ILE A 212 61.78 -37.57 -88.06
C ILE A 212 63.11 -38.18 -88.48
N CYS A 213 64.12 -38.25 -87.60
CA CYS A 213 65.41 -38.85 -87.92
C CYS A 213 65.28 -40.36 -88.21
N THR A 214 64.42 -41.07 -87.48
CA THR A 214 64.17 -42.51 -87.71
C THR A 214 63.51 -42.73 -89.06
N ASP A 215 62.50 -41.92 -89.39
CA ASP A 215 61.81 -41.94 -90.68
C ASP A 215 62.76 -41.56 -91.83
N GLN A 216 63.67 -40.59 -91.61
CA GLN A 216 64.74 -40.28 -92.57
C GLN A 216 65.70 -41.46 -92.75
N ILE A 217 66.11 -42.14 -91.68
CA ILE A 217 66.97 -43.34 -91.77
C ILE A 217 66.24 -44.47 -92.49
N GLU A 218 64.97 -44.72 -92.16
CA GLU A 218 64.10 -45.69 -92.83
C GLU A 218 63.98 -45.34 -94.32
N THR A 219 63.71 -44.08 -94.64
CA THR A 219 63.62 -43.57 -96.01
C THR A 219 64.95 -43.77 -96.74
N PHE A 220 66.09 -43.41 -96.15
CA PHE A 220 67.40 -43.66 -96.75
C PHE A 220 67.71 -45.15 -96.90
N TYR A 221 67.28 -45.99 -95.95
CA TYR A 221 67.44 -47.44 -96.00
C TYR A 221 66.58 -48.08 -97.08
N GLN A 222 65.30 -47.70 -97.19
CA GLN A 222 64.40 -48.11 -98.27
C GLN A 222 64.91 -47.60 -99.63
N ARG A 223 65.33 -46.34 -99.71
CA ARG A 223 65.96 -45.78 -100.92
C ARG A 223 67.25 -46.51 -101.28
N SER A 224 68.03 -46.99 -100.30
CA SER A 224 69.19 -47.86 -100.54
C SER A 224 68.81 -49.26 -101.06
N LYS A 225 67.66 -49.80 -100.64
CA LYS A 225 67.06 -51.00 -101.22
C LYS A 225 66.53 -50.76 -102.64
N ASP A 226 66.02 -49.56 -102.91
CA ASP A 226 65.51 -49.12 -104.22
C ASP A 226 66.64 -48.77 -105.21
N TYR A 227 67.87 -48.51 -104.74
CA TYR A 227 69.08 -48.44 -105.60
C TYR A 227 69.44 -49.80 -106.26
N GLY A 228 68.54 -50.78 -106.24
CA GLY A 228 68.63 -52.02 -107.01
C GLY A 228 67.33 -52.51 -107.69
N LYS A 229 66.17 -51.84 -107.54
CA LYS A 229 64.92 -52.23 -108.24
C LYS A 229 63.99 -51.02 -108.46
N LEU A 230 63.59 -50.80 -109.71
CA LEU A 230 62.50 -49.90 -110.08
C LEU A 230 61.16 -50.37 -109.48
N PRO A 231 60.32 -49.47 -108.95
CA PRO A 231 59.00 -49.84 -108.44
C PRO A 231 58.05 -50.17 -109.60
N ILE A 232 57.23 -51.20 -109.41
CA ILE A 232 56.12 -51.55 -110.31
C ILE A 232 54.93 -50.68 -109.89
N VAL A 233 54.41 -49.91 -110.83
CA VAL A 233 53.15 -49.17 -110.68
C VAL A 233 52.04 -50.18 -110.48
N THR A 234 51.36 -50.13 -109.33
CA THR A 234 50.11 -50.86 -109.07
C THR A 234 48.97 -49.85 -109.01
N ASP A 235 48.05 -49.97 -109.96
CA ASP A 235 46.91 -49.07 -110.25
C ASP A 235 45.75 -49.12 -109.23
N GLU A 236 46.01 -49.35 -107.93
CA GLU A 236 44.92 -49.58 -106.95
C GLU A 236 44.70 -48.45 -105.92
N LEU A 237 45.47 -47.37 -105.95
CA LEU A 237 45.11 -46.13 -105.24
C LEU A 237 44.71 -45.07 -106.26
N SER A 238 43.43 -45.04 -106.62
CA SER A 238 42.86 -43.91 -107.37
C SER A 238 42.67 -42.72 -106.44
N GLU A 239 43.15 -41.55 -106.88
CA GLU A 239 42.93 -40.22 -106.30
C GLU A 239 41.44 -39.98 -106.00
N GLU A 240 40.54 -40.63 -106.73
CA GLU A 240 39.09 -40.54 -106.60
C GLU A 240 38.56 -41.07 -105.27
N SER A 241 39.15 -42.14 -104.72
CA SER A 241 38.70 -42.77 -103.47
C SER A 241 38.96 -41.87 -102.26
N LEU A 242 40.16 -41.28 -102.20
CA LEU A 242 40.56 -40.33 -101.17
C LEU A 242 39.77 -39.02 -101.26
N GLN A 243 39.50 -38.55 -102.50
CA GLN A 243 38.62 -37.40 -102.70
C GLN A 243 37.18 -37.68 -102.22
N SER A 244 36.67 -38.90 -102.44
CA SER A 244 35.34 -39.31 -101.96
C SER A 244 35.24 -39.25 -100.43
N ASP A 245 36.23 -39.76 -99.70
CA ASP A 245 36.21 -39.75 -98.23
C ASP A 245 36.32 -38.32 -97.66
N ILE A 246 37.14 -37.47 -98.28
CA ILE A 246 37.22 -36.05 -97.95
C ILE A 246 35.87 -35.37 -98.18
N LEU A 247 35.19 -35.68 -99.29
CA LEU A 247 33.86 -35.14 -99.59
C LEU A 247 32.80 -35.58 -98.56
N ILE A 248 32.85 -36.83 -98.09
CA ILE A 248 31.93 -37.33 -97.04
C ILE A 248 32.15 -36.57 -95.73
N ALA A 249 33.39 -36.40 -95.29
CA ALA A 249 33.73 -35.65 -94.08
C ALA A 249 33.34 -34.16 -94.18
N ILE A 250 33.55 -33.54 -95.35
CA ILE A 250 33.11 -32.15 -95.61
C ILE A 250 31.58 -32.06 -95.55
N LYS A 251 30.85 -33.04 -96.07
CA LYS A 251 29.39 -33.06 -96.05
C LYS A 251 28.84 -33.22 -94.63
N GLN A 252 29.45 -34.07 -93.81
CA GLN A 252 29.11 -34.23 -92.39
C GLN A 252 29.39 -32.96 -91.56
N LYS A 253 30.52 -32.30 -91.81
CA LYS A 253 30.82 -31.00 -91.20
C LYS A 253 29.76 -29.96 -91.57
N LYS A 254 29.36 -29.91 -92.84
CA LYS A 254 28.37 -28.95 -93.35
C LYS A 254 26.97 -29.18 -92.76
N THR A 255 26.60 -30.42 -92.42
CA THR A 255 25.31 -30.70 -91.74
C THR A 255 25.25 -30.22 -90.30
N LEU A 256 26.40 -29.97 -89.65
CA LEU A 256 26.47 -29.43 -88.28
C LEU A 256 26.46 -27.90 -88.26
N GLU A 257 26.51 -27.24 -89.43
CA GLU A 257 26.46 -25.79 -89.54
C GLU A 257 25.00 -25.32 -89.77
N PRO A 258 24.55 -24.23 -89.11
CA PRO A 258 25.32 -23.33 -88.23
C PRO A 258 25.24 -23.71 -86.74
N VAL A 259 26.41 -23.86 -86.10
CA VAL A 259 26.52 -23.99 -84.64
C VAL A 259 26.34 -22.62 -83.99
N ASN A 260 25.39 -22.49 -83.07
CA ASN A 260 25.16 -21.24 -82.35
C ASN A 260 26.19 -21.05 -81.22
N LEU A 261 27.31 -20.41 -81.53
CA LEU A 261 28.35 -20.11 -80.55
C LEU A 261 27.91 -19.10 -79.46
N LYS A 262 26.84 -18.32 -79.70
CA LYS A 262 26.26 -17.43 -78.68
C LYS A 262 25.53 -18.17 -77.56
N ALA A 263 25.18 -19.45 -77.77
CA ALA A 263 24.48 -20.24 -76.76
C ALA A 263 25.28 -20.43 -75.47
N ILE A 264 26.63 -20.42 -75.56
CA ILE A 264 27.52 -20.54 -74.40
C ILE A 264 27.47 -19.24 -73.58
N GLU A 265 27.58 -18.09 -74.24
CA GLU A 265 27.50 -16.77 -73.60
C GLU A 265 26.11 -16.54 -72.98
N GLU A 266 25.04 -16.91 -73.69
CA GLU A 266 23.67 -16.81 -73.17
C GLU A 266 23.43 -17.73 -71.97
N TYR A 267 24.02 -18.93 -71.95
CA TYR A 267 23.95 -19.83 -70.80
C TYR A 267 24.58 -19.21 -69.55
N ASP A 268 25.77 -18.61 -69.68
CA ASP A 268 26.47 -17.99 -68.54
C ASP A 268 25.65 -16.83 -67.95
N VAL A 269 25.08 -15.98 -68.81
CA VAL A 269 24.21 -14.87 -68.38
C VAL A 269 22.92 -15.37 -67.71
N VAL A 270 22.28 -16.40 -68.26
CA VAL A 270 21.07 -16.99 -67.67
C VAL A 270 21.37 -17.66 -66.33
N LYS A 271 22.53 -18.32 -66.22
CA LYS A 271 22.98 -18.97 -64.99
C LYS A 271 23.25 -17.94 -63.89
N GLU A 272 23.95 -16.85 -64.18
CA GLU A 272 24.19 -15.78 -63.21
C GLU A 272 22.87 -15.17 -62.70
N ARG A 273 21.92 -14.92 -63.62
CA ARG A 273 20.58 -14.43 -63.26
C ARG A 273 19.80 -15.45 -62.43
N PHE A 274 19.91 -16.74 -62.73
CA PHE A 274 19.29 -17.80 -61.93
C PHE A 274 19.86 -17.81 -60.52
N ASP A 275 21.17 -17.75 -60.38
CA ASP A 275 21.85 -17.76 -59.08
C ASP A 275 21.46 -16.53 -58.24
N GLU A 276 21.35 -15.33 -58.85
CA GLU A 276 20.87 -14.13 -58.17
C GLU A 276 19.42 -14.29 -57.66
N ILE A 277 18.52 -14.83 -58.49
CA ILE A 277 17.12 -15.08 -58.12
C ILE A 277 17.06 -16.12 -57.00
N ASP A 278 17.87 -17.18 -57.06
CA ASP A 278 17.88 -18.21 -56.02
C ASP A 278 18.38 -17.65 -54.67
N MET A 279 19.44 -16.84 -54.67
CA MET A 279 19.92 -16.17 -53.45
C MET A 279 18.85 -15.25 -52.84
N ARG A 280 18.13 -14.49 -53.67
CA ARG A 280 17.01 -13.66 -53.20
C ARG A 280 15.89 -14.50 -52.62
N ARG A 281 15.53 -15.61 -53.28
CA ARG A 281 14.51 -16.56 -52.80
C ARG A 281 14.88 -17.13 -51.43
N GLN A 282 16.12 -17.58 -51.25
CA GLN A 282 16.60 -18.10 -49.97
C GLN A 282 16.58 -17.03 -48.88
N THR A 283 16.89 -15.77 -49.22
CA THR A 283 16.84 -14.65 -48.27
C THR A 283 15.40 -14.35 -47.83
N ILE A 284 14.46 -14.26 -48.76
CA ILE A 284 13.02 -14.07 -48.46
C ILE A 284 12.47 -15.22 -47.61
N GLN A 285 12.88 -16.46 -47.87
CA GLN A 285 12.47 -17.61 -47.04
C GLN A 285 12.99 -17.50 -45.60
N ARG A 286 14.24 -17.07 -45.41
CA ARG A 286 14.81 -16.83 -44.07
C ARG A 286 14.09 -15.68 -43.35
N GLU A 287 13.82 -14.58 -44.04
CA GLU A 287 13.09 -13.44 -43.49
C GLU A 287 11.66 -13.84 -43.10
N ARG A 288 10.95 -14.57 -43.97
CA ARG A 288 9.61 -15.10 -43.65
C ARG A 288 9.64 -15.95 -42.39
N LYS A 289 10.62 -16.85 -42.26
CA LYS A 289 10.76 -17.68 -41.06
C LYS A 289 10.99 -16.81 -39.82
N SER A 290 11.90 -15.84 -39.90
CA SER A 290 12.17 -14.89 -38.82
C SER A 290 10.93 -14.11 -38.38
N ILE A 291 10.10 -13.66 -39.33
CA ILE A 291 8.84 -12.98 -39.05
C ILE A 291 7.85 -13.92 -38.35
N LEU A 292 7.71 -15.18 -38.80
CA LEU A 292 6.84 -16.15 -38.14
C LEU A 292 7.29 -16.45 -36.70
N ASP A 293 8.60 -16.64 -36.49
CA ASP A 293 9.17 -16.87 -35.16
C ASP A 293 8.94 -15.64 -34.25
N ALA A 294 9.03 -14.42 -34.79
CA ALA A 294 8.74 -13.19 -34.07
C ALA A 294 7.25 -13.07 -33.69
N ILE A 295 6.34 -13.42 -34.60
CA ILE A 295 4.89 -13.45 -34.32
C ILE A 295 4.58 -14.44 -33.20
N GLU A 296 5.16 -15.65 -33.25
CA GLU A 296 4.96 -16.67 -32.22
C GLU A 296 5.45 -16.18 -30.84
N LYS A 297 6.62 -15.53 -30.81
CA LYS A 297 7.15 -14.93 -29.58
C LYS A 297 6.23 -13.85 -29.01
N ILE A 298 5.69 -12.99 -29.87
CA ILE A 298 4.75 -11.93 -29.47
C ILE A 298 3.44 -12.54 -28.93
N GLU A 299 2.87 -13.55 -29.60
CA GLU A 299 1.65 -14.21 -29.12
C GLU A 299 1.86 -14.92 -27.78
N LEU A 300 3.04 -15.53 -27.55
CA LEU A 300 3.38 -16.14 -26.27
C LEU A 300 3.52 -15.09 -25.16
N GLU A 301 4.18 -13.96 -25.43
CA GLU A 301 4.33 -12.86 -24.47
C GLU A 301 2.99 -12.18 -24.15
N LYS A 302 2.15 -11.96 -25.16
CA LYS A 302 0.78 -11.45 -25.03
C LYS A 302 -0.08 -12.37 -24.16
N THR A 303 -0.05 -13.69 -24.42
CA THR A 303 -0.77 -14.69 -23.63
C THR A 303 -0.30 -14.71 -22.19
N ARG A 304 1.02 -14.71 -21.97
CA ARG A 304 1.61 -14.66 -20.62
C ARG A 304 1.19 -13.40 -19.86
N THR A 305 1.23 -12.24 -20.51
CA THR A 305 0.86 -10.95 -19.91
C THR A 305 -0.62 -10.91 -19.57
N PHE A 306 -1.49 -11.38 -20.47
CA PHE A 306 -2.93 -11.49 -20.22
C PHE A 306 -3.24 -12.43 -19.05
N MET A 307 -2.67 -13.63 -19.04
CA MET A 307 -2.90 -14.59 -17.94
C MET A 307 -2.44 -14.03 -16.59
N LYS A 308 -1.31 -13.31 -16.55
CA LYS A 308 -0.85 -12.63 -15.35
C LYS A 308 -1.86 -11.59 -14.86
N ALA A 309 -2.35 -10.73 -15.76
CA ALA A 309 -3.34 -9.71 -15.43
C ALA A 309 -4.69 -10.35 -15.00
N TYR A 310 -5.13 -11.39 -15.68
CA TYR A 310 -6.33 -12.15 -15.36
C TYR A 310 -6.28 -12.74 -13.95
N HIS A 311 -5.17 -13.38 -13.57
CA HIS A 311 -5.02 -13.96 -12.23
C HIS A 311 -5.03 -12.90 -11.12
N GLU A 312 -4.36 -11.76 -11.33
CA GLU A 312 -4.39 -10.63 -10.40
C GLU A 312 -5.82 -10.08 -10.25
N MET A 313 -6.51 -9.86 -11.37
CA MET A 313 -7.89 -9.34 -11.36
C MET A 313 -8.86 -10.33 -10.71
N ASN A 314 -8.72 -11.64 -10.95
CA ASN A 314 -9.56 -12.67 -10.33
C ASN A 314 -9.34 -12.73 -8.80
N ARG A 315 -8.09 -12.56 -8.33
CA ARG A 315 -7.76 -12.49 -6.90
C ARG A 315 -8.44 -11.28 -6.25
N GLU A 316 -8.32 -10.11 -6.87
CA GLU A 316 -8.93 -8.88 -6.35
C GLU A 316 -10.46 -8.92 -6.41
N PHE A 317 -11.03 -9.44 -7.49
CA PHE A 317 -12.47 -9.63 -7.64
C PHE A 317 -13.02 -10.54 -6.54
N SER A 318 -12.38 -11.70 -6.32
CA SER A 318 -12.76 -12.63 -5.25
C SER A 318 -12.73 -11.96 -3.87
N ARG A 319 -11.67 -11.16 -3.62
CA ARG A 319 -11.49 -10.42 -2.36
C ARG A 319 -12.57 -9.35 -2.15
N ILE A 320 -12.89 -8.58 -3.18
CA ILE A 320 -13.92 -7.52 -3.11
C ILE A 320 -15.31 -8.14 -2.93
N PHE A 321 -15.62 -9.21 -3.66
CA PHE A 321 -16.91 -9.89 -3.57
C PHE A 321 -17.16 -10.45 -2.16
N GLN A 322 -16.13 -11.07 -1.56
CA GLN A 322 -16.22 -11.61 -0.20
C GLN A 322 -16.44 -10.53 0.86
N LYS A 323 -15.92 -9.31 0.64
CA LYS A 323 -16.20 -8.16 1.52
C LYS A 323 -17.65 -7.65 1.39
N LEU A 324 -18.22 -7.69 0.19
CA LEU A 324 -19.57 -7.19 -0.09
C LEU A 324 -20.68 -8.20 0.29
N SER A 325 -20.39 -9.50 0.26
CA SER A 325 -21.34 -10.57 0.61
C SER A 325 -20.72 -11.58 1.58
N PRO A 326 -20.88 -11.38 2.89
CA PRO A 326 -20.39 -12.33 3.90
C PRO A 326 -21.06 -13.70 3.73
N GLY A 327 -20.29 -14.70 3.30
CA GLY A 327 -20.76 -16.07 3.06
C GLY A 327 -20.88 -16.50 1.59
N GLY A 328 -20.67 -15.59 0.64
CA GLY A 328 -20.62 -15.89 -0.79
C GLY A 328 -19.19 -15.98 -1.34
N SER A 329 -18.97 -16.78 -2.38
CA SER A 329 -17.73 -16.80 -3.16
C SER A 329 -18.01 -16.61 -4.64
N ALA A 330 -17.26 -15.73 -5.31
CA ALA A 330 -17.31 -15.56 -6.76
C ALA A 330 -15.90 -15.63 -7.33
N LYS A 331 -15.77 -16.26 -8.50
CA LYS A 331 -14.52 -16.34 -9.27
C LYS A 331 -14.83 -16.14 -10.74
N MET A 332 -13.90 -15.52 -11.44
CA MET A 332 -13.90 -15.47 -12.90
C MET A 332 -13.36 -16.81 -13.43
N LEU A 333 -13.96 -17.30 -14.51
CA LEU A 333 -13.53 -18.49 -15.26
C LEU A 333 -13.34 -18.09 -16.72
N LEU A 334 -12.37 -18.69 -17.39
CA LEU A 334 -12.18 -18.56 -18.83
C LEU A 334 -12.90 -19.70 -19.52
N ASP A 335 -13.68 -19.41 -20.56
CA ASP A 335 -14.33 -20.43 -21.39
C ASP A 335 -13.31 -21.36 -22.05
N ARG A 336 -12.14 -20.82 -22.43
CA ARG A 336 -11.04 -21.57 -23.07
C ARG A 336 -9.69 -21.29 -22.40
N PRO A 337 -9.27 -22.13 -21.43
CA PRO A 337 -8.01 -21.94 -20.70
C PRO A 337 -6.76 -22.11 -21.58
N ASP A 338 -6.85 -22.94 -22.62
CA ASP A 338 -5.79 -23.24 -23.58
C ASP A 338 -5.57 -22.11 -24.60
N LYS A 339 -6.62 -21.32 -24.85
CA LYS A 339 -6.60 -20.21 -25.81
C LYS A 339 -7.44 -19.03 -25.31
N PRO A 340 -6.90 -18.21 -24.39
CA PRO A 340 -7.64 -17.17 -23.70
C PRO A 340 -8.18 -16.04 -24.60
N PHE A 341 -7.74 -15.96 -25.86
CA PHE A 341 -8.21 -14.96 -26.84
C PHE A 341 -9.18 -15.53 -27.89
N GLU A 342 -9.38 -16.85 -27.94
CA GLU A 342 -10.37 -17.49 -28.83
C GLU A 342 -11.70 -17.78 -28.12
N GLY A 343 -11.82 -17.41 -26.84
CA GLY A 343 -13.02 -17.45 -26.02
C GLY A 343 -13.22 -16.13 -25.26
N GLY A 344 -14.42 -15.96 -24.70
CA GLY A 344 -14.80 -14.80 -23.87
C GLY A 344 -14.86 -15.15 -22.40
#